data_AF-A0A7C2VVR7-F1
#
_entry.id   AF-A0A7C2VVR7-F1
#
_cell.length_a   1.000
_cell.length_b   1.000
_cell.length_c   1.000
_cell.angle_alpha   90.00
_cell.angle_beta   90.00
_cell.angle_gamma   90.00
#
_symmetry.space_group_name_H-M   'P 1'
#
loop_
_entity.id
_entity.type
_entity.pdbx_description
1 polymer ?
#
loop_
_entity_poly.entity_id
_entity_poly.type
_entity_poly.pdbx_seq_one_letter_code
_entity_poly.pdbx_strand_id
1 'polypeptide(L)'
;MQTPGGITGIMGLWCGPSGSRVSYACMDTIPLSCKGGWNGMRRLWVFVVLLAMSVVAAGAVTPLDVYLDAADAAYSYTLARTDKLEGATAYVLDMTSQSWRSDKEVNRTLWRHWMVIVKP
;
A
#
# COMPACT_ATOMS: atom_id res chain seq x y z
N MET A 1 52.72 -3.46 -0.44
CA MET A 1 53.37 -2.39 0.35
C MET A 1 52.44 -1.17 0.36
N GLN A 2 51.97 -0.81 1.56
CA GLN A 2 51.55 0.51 2.09
C GLN A 2 50.82 1.56 1.20
N THR A 3 49.60 1.92 1.66
CA THR A 3 48.92 3.26 1.59
C THR A 3 49.81 4.37 2.22
N PRO A 4 49.64 5.71 1.99
CA PRO A 4 48.40 6.47 2.28
C PRO A 4 48.13 7.81 1.54
N GLY A 5 46.88 8.28 1.66
CA GLY A 5 46.52 9.68 1.97
C GLY A 5 46.75 10.81 0.95
N GLY A 6 45.65 11.53 0.65
CA GLY A 6 45.63 12.98 0.87
C GLY A 6 45.53 13.92 -0.34
N ILE A 7 44.38 14.62 -0.41
CA ILE A 7 44.16 16.07 -0.61
C ILE A 7 44.89 16.72 -1.82
N THR A 8 44.29 17.46 -2.76
CA THR A 8 43.63 18.76 -2.54
C THR A 8 43.18 19.37 -3.89
N GLY A 9 41.94 19.87 -3.94
CA GLY A 9 41.60 21.19 -4.50
C GLY A 9 40.83 21.27 -5.83
N ILE A 10 40.00 22.28 -6.11
CA ILE A 10 39.62 23.49 -5.37
C ILE A 10 38.39 24.11 -6.09
N MET A 11 37.44 24.59 -5.27
CA MET A 11 36.53 25.76 -5.37
C MET A 11 35.69 26.06 -6.62
N GLY A 12 34.38 26.15 -6.35
CA GLY A 12 33.48 27.23 -6.75
C GLY A 12 32.24 27.20 -5.84
N LEU A 13 32.36 27.57 -4.56
CA LEU A 13 31.88 28.83 -3.95
C LEU A 13 30.42 29.18 -4.27
N TRP A 14 29.54 29.14 -3.26
CA TRP A 14 28.75 30.33 -2.88
C TRP A 14 28.20 30.24 -1.43
N CYS A 15 28.59 31.27 -0.66
CA CYS A 15 28.10 31.86 0.60
C CYS A 15 27.62 31.02 1.80
N GLY A 16 28.35 31.18 2.92
CA GLY A 16 27.90 30.98 4.30
C GLY A 16 27.05 32.15 4.86
N PRO A 17 27.01 32.43 6.19
CA PRO A 17 28.04 32.15 7.20
C PRO A 17 27.58 31.49 8.52
N SER A 18 28.60 31.01 9.23
CA SER A 18 28.82 30.82 10.68
C SER A 18 27.63 30.81 11.64
N GLY A 19 27.59 29.76 12.46
CA GLY A 19 26.61 29.58 13.52
C GLY A 19 26.69 30.55 14.69
N SER A 20 25.69 30.43 15.55
CA SER A 20 25.71 30.83 16.96
C SER A 20 24.50 30.22 17.65
N ARG A 21 24.71 29.72 18.86
CA ARG A 21 23.67 29.39 19.83
C ARG A 21 22.75 30.60 20.02
N VAL A 22 21.45 30.42 19.80
CA VAL A 22 20.38 31.25 20.38
C VAL A 22 19.24 30.26 20.68
N SER A 23 19.19 29.70 21.89
CA SER A 23 18.33 30.21 22.97
C SER A 23 16.98 30.69 22.46
N TYR A 24 16.03 29.78 22.24
CA TYR A 24 14.62 30.12 22.38
C TYR A 24 14.26 30.06 23.86
N ALA A 25 14.72 31.07 24.60
CA ALA A 25 14.10 31.48 25.84
C ALA A 25 13.71 32.96 25.65
N CYS A 26 12.54 33.31 26.20
CA CYS A 26 11.83 34.60 26.11
C CYS A 26 10.83 34.75 24.97
N MET A 27 9.76 33.95 25.02
CA MET A 27 8.39 34.47 25.18
C MET A 27 7.80 33.69 26.37
N ASP A 28 8.19 34.07 27.58
CA ASP A 28 7.37 34.93 28.45
C ASP A 28 5.90 34.51 28.43
N THR A 29 5.55 33.73 29.45
CA THR A 29 4.26 33.77 30.15
C THR A 29 3.04 34.01 29.25
N ILE A 30 2.53 32.94 28.65
CA ILE A 30 1.08 32.86 28.47
C ILE A 30 0.52 32.67 29.89
N PRO A 31 -0.19 33.65 30.47
CA PRO A 31 -0.85 33.41 31.74
C PRO A 31 -1.83 32.26 31.52
N LEU A 32 -1.61 31.14 32.21
CA LEU A 32 -2.63 30.13 32.45
C LEU A 32 -3.70 30.76 33.34
N SER A 33 -4.46 31.69 32.79
CA SER A 33 -5.56 32.37 33.45
C SER A 33 -6.57 32.82 32.41
N CYS A 34 -7.33 31.84 31.92
CA CYS A 34 -8.73 32.02 31.59
C CYS A 34 -9.44 30.72 31.94
N LYS A 35 -10.09 30.76 33.11
CA LYS A 35 -11.20 29.90 33.47
C LYS A 35 -12.15 29.77 32.27
N GLY A 36 -12.63 28.57 32.01
CA GLY A 36 -13.72 28.38 31.04
C GLY A 36 -13.85 26.95 30.57
N GLY A 37 -14.52 26.12 31.36
CA GLY A 37 -14.95 24.80 30.94
C GLY A 37 -15.93 24.89 29.76
N TRP A 38 -15.43 24.67 28.54
CA TRP A 38 -16.20 24.33 27.34
C TRP A 38 -15.30 23.61 26.32
N ASN A 39 -14.49 22.64 26.76
CA ASN A 39 -13.42 22.07 25.90
C ASN A 39 -13.55 20.56 25.64
N GLY A 40 -14.53 19.88 26.25
CA GLY A 40 -14.82 18.48 25.95
C GLY A 40 -15.57 18.34 24.62
N MET A 41 -16.66 19.09 24.47
CA MET A 41 -17.55 19.05 23.30
C MET A 41 -16.79 19.42 22.01
N ARG A 42 -16.06 20.55 21.99
CA ARG A 42 -15.36 21.04 20.78
C ARG A 42 -14.25 20.11 20.29
N ARG A 43 -13.53 19.45 21.20
CA ARG A 43 -12.51 18.45 20.84
C ARG A 43 -13.15 17.17 20.32
N LEU A 44 -14.26 16.73 20.94
CA LEU A 44 -15.04 15.59 20.46
C LEU A 44 -15.62 15.84 19.06
N TRP A 45 -16.17 17.03 18.80
CA TRP A 45 -16.71 17.39 17.47
C TRP A 45 -15.64 17.41 16.38
N VAL A 46 -14.44 17.92 16.67
CA VAL A 46 -13.32 17.89 15.71
C VAL A 46 -12.90 16.44 15.41
N PHE A 47 -12.83 15.57 16.44
CA PHE A 47 -12.55 14.14 16.23
C PHE A 47 -13.67 13.45 15.44
N VAL A 48 -14.94 13.72 15.74
CA VAL A 48 -16.10 13.15 15.02
C VAL A 48 -16.13 13.61 13.56
N VAL A 49 -15.85 14.89 13.28
CA VAL A 49 -15.78 15.40 11.91
C VAL A 49 -14.59 14.80 11.15
N LEU A 50 -13.41 14.67 11.78
CA LEU A 50 -12.25 14.01 11.17
C LEU A 50 -12.49 12.52 10.90
N LEU A 51 -13.19 11.82 11.79
CA LEU A 51 -13.59 10.41 11.59
C LEU A 51 -14.66 10.26 10.51
N ALA A 52 -15.55 11.24 10.35
CA ALA A 52 -16.57 11.22 9.30
C ALA A 52 -15.96 11.49 7.91
N MET A 53 -14.96 12.37 7.80
CA MET A 53 -14.30 12.68 6.52
C MET A 53 -13.41 11.54 6.00
N SER A 54 -12.90 10.63 6.85
CA SER A 54 -12.09 9.50 6.39
C SER A 54 -12.89 8.37 5.74
N VAL A 55 -14.22 8.35 5.90
CA VAL A 55 -15.09 7.27 5.39
C VAL A 55 -15.51 7.50 3.91
N VAL A 56 -15.38 8.73 3.40
CA VAL A 56 -15.87 9.12 2.06
C VAL A 56 -14.84 8.85 0.95
N ALA A 57 -14.11 7.74 1.04
CA ALA A 57 -13.10 7.33 0.05
C ALA A 57 -13.35 5.95 -0.57
N ALA A 58 -14.55 5.39 -0.42
CA ALA A 58 -14.95 4.16 -1.11
C ALA A 58 -15.51 4.51 -2.50
N GLY A 59 -14.87 3.99 -3.57
CA GLY A 59 -15.34 4.16 -4.95
C GLY A 59 -16.72 3.52 -5.19
N ALA A 60 -17.42 3.97 -6.23
CA ALA A 60 -18.70 3.39 -6.61
C ALA A 60 -18.52 1.95 -7.12
N VAL A 61 -19.40 1.04 -6.69
CA VAL A 61 -19.42 -0.35 -7.16
C VAL A 61 -19.72 -0.37 -8.65
N THR A 62 -18.85 -1.01 -9.42
CA THR A 62 -19.01 -1.21 -10.86
C THR A 62 -19.68 -2.55 -11.15
N PRO A 63 -20.30 -2.72 -12.34
CA PRO A 63 -20.79 -4.03 -12.77
C PRO A 63 -19.70 -5.11 -12.81
N LEU A 64 -18.44 -4.71 -13.03
CA LEU A 64 -17.30 -5.62 -12.97
C LEU A 64 -17.05 -6.10 -11.53
N ASP A 65 -17.18 -5.22 -10.52
CA ASP A 65 -17.02 -5.61 -9.12
C ASP A 65 -18.10 -6.62 -8.70
N VAL A 66 -19.36 -6.37 -9.10
CA VAL A 66 -20.46 -7.32 -8.87
C VAL A 66 -20.18 -8.68 -9.52
N TYR A 67 -19.58 -8.66 -10.71
CA TYR A 67 -19.20 -9.88 -11.43
C TYR A 67 -18.05 -10.64 -10.75
N LEU A 68 -17.09 -9.93 -10.16
CA LEU A 68 -15.99 -10.53 -9.40
C LEU A 68 -16.46 -11.12 -8.06
N ASP A 69 -17.41 -10.47 -7.40
CA ASP A 69 -17.97 -10.90 -6.12
C ASP A 69 -18.97 -12.07 -6.26
N ALA A 70 -19.51 -12.30 -7.46
CA ALA A 70 -20.40 -13.43 -7.71
C ALA A 70 -19.62 -14.75 -7.67
N ALA A 71 -19.94 -15.60 -6.70
CA ALA A 71 -19.37 -16.94 -6.61
C ALA A 71 -19.73 -17.77 -7.86
N ASP A 72 -18.71 -18.35 -8.50
CA ASP A 72 -18.90 -19.26 -9.63
C ASP A 72 -18.74 -20.72 -9.18
N ALA A 73 -19.80 -21.52 -9.40
CA ALA A 73 -19.79 -22.96 -9.11
C ALA A 73 -18.82 -23.76 -10.00
N ALA A 74 -18.40 -23.22 -11.15
CA ALA A 74 -17.42 -23.83 -12.04
C ALA A 74 -15.96 -23.64 -11.57
N TYR A 75 -15.72 -22.75 -10.60
CA TYR A 75 -14.38 -22.53 -10.06
C TYR A 75 -13.83 -23.82 -9.45
N SER A 76 -12.74 -24.32 -10.01
CA SER A 76 -12.11 -25.57 -9.56
C SER A 76 -10.63 -25.57 -9.93
N TYR A 77 -9.82 -26.25 -9.13
CA TYR A 77 -8.42 -26.45 -9.43
C TYR A 77 -7.97 -27.85 -9.00
N THR A 78 -7.05 -28.42 -9.77
CA THR A 78 -6.44 -29.72 -9.48
C THR A 78 -4.94 -29.63 -9.68
N LEU A 79 -4.18 -30.35 -8.86
CA LEU A 79 -2.73 -30.46 -9.04
C LEU A 79 -2.46 -31.38 -10.23
N ALA A 80 -2.04 -30.79 -11.36
CA ALA A 80 -1.78 -31.52 -12.59
C ALA A 80 -0.42 -32.23 -12.53
N ARG A 81 0.62 -31.54 -12.03
CA ARG A 81 1.94 -32.14 -11.79
C ARG A 81 2.79 -31.33 -10.83
N THR A 82 3.83 -31.96 -10.32
CA THR A 82 4.87 -31.34 -9.50
C THR A 82 6.22 -31.61 -10.14
N ASP A 83 6.92 -30.54 -10.50
CA ASP A 83 8.23 -30.59 -11.13
C ASP A 83 9.30 -30.19 -10.10
N LYS A 84 10.30 -31.06 -9.89
CA LYS A 84 11.45 -30.73 -9.05
C LYS A 84 12.50 -30.02 -9.90
N LEU A 85 12.87 -28.81 -9.50
CA LEU A 85 13.95 -28.04 -10.09
C LEU A 85 15.13 -27.99 -9.12
N GLU A 86 16.32 -27.65 -9.63
CA GLU A 86 17.47 -27.41 -8.75
C GLU A 86 17.17 -26.24 -7.81
N GLY A 87 17.08 -26.52 -6.51
CA GLY A 87 16.80 -25.53 -5.49
C GLY A 87 15.38 -24.96 -5.52
N ALA A 88 14.40 -25.61 -6.17
CA ALA A 88 13.00 -25.21 -6.12
C ALA A 88 12.05 -26.37 -6.43
N THR A 89 10.79 -26.24 -6.06
CA THR A 89 9.70 -27.12 -6.49
C THR A 89 8.63 -26.30 -7.21
N ALA A 90 8.32 -26.66 -8.45
CA ALA A 90 7.22 -26.07 -9.20
C ALA A 90 5.98 -26.96 -9.09
N TYR A 91 4.85 -26.37 -8.75
CA TYR A 91 3.54 -27.00 -8.72
C TYR A 91 2.72 -26.45 -9.87
N VAL A 92 2.25 -27.33 -10.76
CA VAL A 92 1.42 -26.97 -11.90
C VAL A 92 -0.01 -27.37 -11.59
N LEU A 93 -0.90 -26.39 -11.49
CA LEU A 93 -2.32 -26.55 -11.27
C LEU A 93 -3.06 -26.42 -12.61
N ASP A 94 -3.96 -27.35 -12.90
CA ASP A 94 -5.00 -27.17 -13.94
C ASP A 94 -6.20 -26.52 -13.27
N MET A 95 -6.54 -25.30 -13.70
CA MET A 95 -7.54 -24.44 -13.07
C MET A 95 -8.65 -24.09 -14.05
N THR A 96 -9.89 -24.23 -13.59
CA THR A 96 -11.06 -23.59 -14.19
C THR A 96 -11.40 -22.36 -13.37
N SER A 97 -11.30 -21.18 -13.95
CA SER A 97 -11.51 -19.93 -13.24
C SER A 97 -12.98 -19.53 -13.19
N GLN A 98 -13.64 -19.55 -14.36
CA GLN A 98 -14.99 -19.04 -14.46
C GLN A 98 -15.68 -19.53 -15.73
N SER A 99 -17.00 -19.46 -15.71
CA SER A 99 -17.86 -19.50 -16.88
C SER A 99 -17.99 -18.10 -17.48
N TRP A 100 -17.59 -17.94 -18.74
CA TRP A 100 -17.68 -16.71 -19.49
C TRP A 100 -18.74 -16.83 -20.59
N ARG A 101 -19.74 -15.95 -20.51
CA ARG A 101 -20.84 -15.81 -21.48
C ARG A 101 -21.62 -17.09 -21.74
N SER A 102 -22.70 -16.94 -22.51
CA SER A 102 -23.55 -18.06 -22.88
C SER A 102 -22.95 -18.87 -24.02
N ASP A 103 -23.35 -20.14 -24.11
CA ASP A 103 -23.05 -21.06 -25.22
C ASP A 103 -23.53 -20.56 -26.58
N LYS A 104 -24.49 -19.63 -26.59
CA LYS A 104 -24.99 -18.95 -27.79
C LYS A 104 -24.01 -17.91 -28.35
N GLU A 105 -23.14 -17.37 -27.50
CA GLU A 105 -22.17 -16.33 -27.87
C GLU A 105 -20.77 -16.90 -28.09
N VAL A 106 -20.40 -17.94 -27.32
CA VAL A 106 -19.06 -18.53 -27.36
C VAL A 106 -19.11 -20.05 -27.34
N ASN A 107 -18.17 -20.66 -28.07
CA ASN A 107 -18.06 -22.12 -28.14
C ASN A 107 -17.45 -22.75 -26.87
N ARG A 108 -16.59 -22.00 -26.15
CA ARG A 108 -15.96 -22.44 -24.90
C ARG A 108 -16.32 -21.47 -23.79
N THR A 109 -17.33 -21.85 -23.01
CA THR A 109 -17.80 -21.08 -21.87
C THR A 109 -16.84 -21.17 -20.69
N LEU A 110 -16.20 -22.32 -20.47
CA LEU A 110 -15.26 -22.49 -19.36
C LEU A 110 -13.87 -21.94 -19.68
N TRP A 111 -13.40 -21.03 -18.83
CA TRP A 111 -12.04 -20.51 -18.88
C TRP A 111 -11.11 -21.40 -18.07
N ARG A 112 -10.40 -22.28 -18.79
CA ARG A 112 -9.42 -23.21 -18.23
C ARG A 112 -8.00 -22.78 -18.58
N HIS A 113 -7.12 -22.75 -17.59
CA HIS A 113 -5.70 -22.42 -17.79
C HIS A 113 -4.82 -23.13 -16.76
N TRP A 114 -3.50 -23.05 -16.97
CA TRP A 114 -2.52 -23.62 -16.05
C TRP A 114 -1.94 -22.53 -15.15
N MET A 115 -1.88 -22.78 -13.85
CA MET A 115 -1.17 -21.93 -12.89
C MET A 115 0.08 -22.66 -12.41
N VAL A 116 1.22 -21.99 -12.41
CA VAL A 116 2.50 -22.56 -11.94
C VAL A 116 2.96 -21.79 -10.71
N ILE A 117 3.09 -22.51 -9.59
CA ILE A 117 3.59 -21.97 -8.33
C ILE A 117 5.00 -22.50 -8.12
N VAL A 118 6.00 -21.62 -8.10
CA VAL A 118 7.39 -21.99 -7.83
C VAL A 118 7.74 -21.67 -6.39
N LYS A 119 8.09 -22.70 -5.62
CA LYS A 119 8.60 -22.57 -4.26
C LYS A 119 10.12 -22.76 -4.27
N PRO A 120 10.92 -21.72 -4.00
CA PRO A 120 12.36 -21.88 -3.81
C PRO A 120 12.68 -22.65 -2.51
#